data_AF-A0A974UGG9-F1
#
_entry.id   AF-A0A974UGG9-F1
#
_cell.length_a   1.000
_cell.length_b   1.000
_cell.length_c   1.000
_cell.angle_alpha   90.00
_cell.angle_beta   90.00
_cell.angle_gamma   90.00
#
_symmetry.space_group_name_H-M   'P 1'
#
loop_
_entity.id
_entity.type
_entity.pdbx_description
1 polymer ?
#
loop_
_entity_poly.entity_id
_entity_poly.type
_entity_poly.pdbx_seq_one_letter_code
_entity_poly.pdbx_strand_id
1 'polypeptide(L)'
;MKKVLGICLFCLILVGCTSSQPTPDVNLTPTDPITISPSPEPTTAPTELPPTSTQGILPNQAPYYYVDYVLPGADPQPFGAEFFSGSFHSAPVFSPDMQTMWWAGSYGSATIYTSHFEDETWSEPVTVQFSDTLHQYRDPFISPDGQLFFFISPDPIPGLSGTGKENIWMMVKDGDGWSEPQPLPQSINALSLHWTISVDEAYTLYFSAGEQGNMDIYVSRYIDGTYADPVPLDPTVNSEAMEITPNIAPDGSYLIYSRYTSQDENALMYISYATDTGWTEPVQVNNVPYCISPIVTPDGAFVIYLSSPSSFGWRDTSFIEELRP
;
A
#
# COMPACT_ATOMS: atom_id res chain seq x y z
N MET A 1 -17.23 24.31 -27.80
CA MET A 1 -18.00 23.16 -27.30
C MET A 1 -17.01 22.21 -26.65
N LYS A 2 -17.00 22.13 -25.31
CA LYS A 2 -16.14 21.24 -24.54
C LYS A 2 -16.53 19.79 -24.86
N LYS A 3 -15.59 18.98 -25.34
CA LYS A 3 -15.79 17.53 -25.51
C LYS A 3 -15.76 16.90 -24.12
N VAL A 4 -16.79 16.13 -23.82
CA VAL A 4 -16.94 15.35 -22.59
C VAL A 4 -15.91 14.22 -22.62
N LEU A 5 -15.18 14.12 -21.52
CA LEU A 5 -14.09 13.20 -21.22
C LEU A 5 -14.62 11.75 -21.18
N GLY A 6 -13.99 10.85 -21.93
CA GLY A 6 -14.18 9.41 -21.79
C GLY A 6 -13.45 8.96 -20.53
N ILE A 7 -14.16 9.02 -19.40
CA ILE A 7 -13.68 8.60 -18.09
C ILE A 7 -13.44 7.09 -18.11
N CYS A 8 -12.25 6.67 -17.69
CA CYS A 8 -11.90 5.27 -17.45
C CYS A 8 -12.93 4.67 -16.49
N LEU A 9 -13.71 3.69 -16.99
CA LEU A 9 -14.98 3.20 -16.44
C LEU A 9 -14.86 2.50 -15.06
N PHE A 10 -13.70 2.53 -14.43
CA PHE A 10 -13.45 1.91 -13.12
C PHE A 10 -13.19 2.91 -11.99
N CYS A 11 -13.17 4.22 -12.26
CA CYS A 11 -13.14 5.27 -11.23
C CYS A 11 -14.52 5.52 -10.57
N LEU A 12 -15.53 4.69 -10.85
CA LEU A 12 -16.95 4.96 -10.59
C LEU A 12 -17.65 3.81 -9.84
N ILE A 13 -17.30 3.59 -8.57
CA ILE A 13 -18.27 3.02 -7.61
C ILE A 13 -18.09 3.69 -6.25
N LEU A 14 -18.69 4.88 -6.09
CA LEU A 14 -19.00 5.48 -4.78
C LEU A 14 -20.52 5.47 -4.55
N VAL A 15 -20.89 4.82 -3.45
CA VAL A 15 -21.86 5.24 -2.42
C VAL A 15 -23.13 5.97 -2.90
N GLY A 16 -24.26 5.26 -2.84
CA GLY A 16 -25.62 5.81 -2.95
C GLY A 16 -26.33 5.86 -1.59
N CYS A 17 -26.79 7.05 -1.24
CA CYS A 17 -27.34 7.51 0.04
C CYS A 17 -28.71 6.94 0.50
N THR A 18 -28.85 6.93 1.84
CA THR A 18 -29.98 7.32 2.71
C THR A 18 -31.40 6.79 2.45
N SER A 19 -32.00 6.18 3.48
CA SER A 19 -33.40 6.48 3.82
C SER A 19 -33.64 6.39 5.34
N SER A 20 -34.19 7.47 5.87
CA SER A 20 -34.68 7.67 7.23
C SER A 20 -36.04 7.02 7.43
N GLN A 21 -36.30 6.35 8.55
CA GLN A 21 -37.64 6.11 9.12
C GLN A 21 -37.53 5.74 10.64
N PRO A 22 -38.62 5.86 11.42
CA PRO A 22 -38.62 6.46 12.77
C PRO A 22 -38.42 5.47 13.92
N THR A 23 -37.96 6.00 15.06
CA THR A 23 -37.83 5.30 16.34
C THR A 23 -39.19 4.92 16.95
N PRO A 24 -39.35 3.69 17.49
CA PRO A 24 -40.46 3.39 18.39
C PRO A 24 -40.07 3.69 19.85
N ASP A 25 -40.99 4.37 20.56
CA ASP A 25 -40.95 4.58 22.00
C ASP A 25 -40.94 3.24 22.76
N VAL A 26 -39.94 3.04 23.61
CA VAL A 26 -39.91 1.94 24.58
C VAL A 26 -39.94 2.52 26.00
N ASN A 27 -41.06 2.29 26.68
CA ASN A 27 -41.23 2.52 28.11
C ASN A 27 -40.28 1.62 28.90
N LEU A 28 -39.31 2.20 29.61
CA LEU A 28 -38.46 1.48 30.56
C LEU A 28 -39.02 1.66 31.99
N THR A 29 -39.33 0.54 32.63
CA THR A 29 -39.51 0.45 34.08
C THR A 29 -38.13 0.25 34.74
N PRO A 30 -37.89 0.77 35.96
CA PRO A 30 -36.58 0.70 36.58
C PRO A 30 -36.29 -0.71 37.09
N THR A 31 -35.32 -1.40 36.49
CA THR A 31 -34.72 -2.62 37.02
C THR A 31 -33.39 -2.31 37.71
N ASP A 32 -33.12 -3.09 38.75
CA ASP A 32 -32.05 -2.97 39.75
C ASP A 32 -30.62 -2.76 39.22
N PRO A 33 -29.71 -2.15 40.02
CA PRO A 33 -28.36 -1.81 39.59
C PRO A 33 -27.52 -3.04 39.22
N ILE A 34 -27.06 -3.06 37.97
CA ILE A 34 -26.06 -4.01 37.46
C ILE A 34 -24.69 -3.59 38.02
N THR A 35 -24.08 -4.48 38.81
CA THR A 35 -22.66 -4.37 39.19
C THR A 35 -21.79 -4.63 37.97
N ILE A 36 -21.14 -3.57 37.46
CA ILE A 36 -20.14 -3.65 36.41
C ILE A 36 -18.79 -4.00 37.07
N SER A 37 -18.26 -5.17 36.77
CA SER A 37 -16.84 -5.48 37.03
C SER A 37 -15.97 -4.59 36.14
N PRO A 38 -14.85 -4.03 36.63
CA PRO A 38 -13.98 -3.21 35.80
C PRO A 38 -13.42 -4.04 34.63
N SER A 39 -13.56 -3.48 33.43
CA SER A 39 -12.86 -3.94 32.23
C SER A 39 -11.36 -3.99 32.49
N PRO A 40 -10.62 -4.99 31.95
CA PRO A 40 -9.16 -4.89 31.93
C PRO A 40 -8.76 -3.60 31.20
N GLU A 41 -7.77 -2.90 31.75
CA GLU A 41 -7.19 -1.69 31.14
C GLU A 41 -6.66 -2.03 29.75
N PRO A 42 -6.73 -1.09 28.78
CA PRO A 42 -6.11 -1.28 27.48
C PRO A 42 -4.60 -1.47 27.68
N THR A 43 -4.10 -2.62 27.23
CA THR A 43 -2.68 -2.95 27.19
C THR A 43 -1.95 -1.83 26.46
N THR A 44 -0.98 -1.20 27.14
CA THR A 44 -0.15 -0.12 26.59
C THR A 44 0.51 -0.58 25.30
N ALA A 45 0.32 0.19 24.22
CA ALA A 45 1.01 -0.02 22.96
C ALA A 45 2.54 -0.02 23.18
N PRO A 46 3.30 -0.90 22.51
CA PRO A 46 4.75 -0.92 22.63
C PRO A 46 5.32 0.45 22.22
N THR A 47 6.07 1.06 23.14
CA THR A 47 6.57 2.45 23.03
C THR A 47 7.93 2.53 22.33
N GLU A 48 8.52 1.41 21.91
CA GLU A 48 9.84 1.39 21.30
C GLU A 48 9.87 0.36 20.17
N LEU A 49 10.21 0.82 18.97
CA LEU A 49 10.48 -0.07 17.84
C LEU A 49 11.77 -0.85 18.12
N PRO A 50 11.83 -2.13 17.71
CA PRO A 50 13.06 -2.90 17.83
C PRO A 50 14.20 -2.22 17.05
N PRO A 51 15.47 -2.35 17.49
CA PRO A 51 16.60 -1.72 16.83
C PRO A 51 16.73 -2.22 15.38
N THR A 52 16.93 -1.28 14.46
CA THR A 52 17.15 -1.52 13.03
C THR A 52 18.30 -2.51 12.83
N SER A 53 17.98 -3.76 12.44
CA SER A 53 19.01 -4.73 12.07
C SER A 53 19.31 -4.61 10.58
N THR A 54 20.35 -3.87 10.23
CA THR A 54 20.90 -3.83 8.86
C THR A 54 21.67 -5.13 8.60
N GLN A 55 20.98 -6.24 8.38
CA GLN A 55 21.56 -7.43 7.76
C GLN A 55 21.26 -7.34 6.26
N GLY A 56 22.12 -6.62 5.53
CA GLY A 56 22.07 -6.59 4.07
C GLY A 56 22.24 -8.00 3.51
N ILE A 57 21.27 -8.45 2.73
CA ILE A 57 21.34 -9.73 2.02
C ILE A 57 22.40 -9.60 0.91
N LEU A 58 23.41 -10.46 0.92
CA LEU A 58 24.45 -10.47 -0.10
C LEU A 58 23.89 -10.96 -1.45
N PRO A 59 24.14 -10.27 -2.57
CA PRO A 59 23.45 -10.48 -3.85
C PRO A 59 23.83 -11.74 -4.64
N ASN A 60 24.54 -12.71 -4.06
CA ASN A 60 25.20 -13.77 -4.85
C ASN A 60 24.95 -15.22 -4.40
N GLN A 61 23.83 -15.49 -3.72
CA GLN A 61 23.41 -16.86 -3.37
C GLN A 61 21.91 -17.12 -3.49
N ALA A 62 21.14 -16.43 -4.33
CA ALA A 62 19.69 -16.66 -4.39
C ALA A 62 19.33 -17.96 -5.14
N PRO A 63 18.77 -19.02 -4.51
CA PRO A 63 17.98 -19.99 -5.23
C PRO A 63 16.56 -19.43 -5.36
N TYR A 64 16.17 -19.05 -6.59
CA TYR A 64 14.79 -18.93 -7.06
C TYR A 64 13.70 -18.52 -6.03
N TYR A 65 13.77 -17.32 -5.47
CA TYR A 65 12.71 -16.78 -4.60
C TYR A 65 11.52 -16.20 -5.35
N TYR A 66 11.55 -16.15 -6.67
CA TYR A 66 10.44 -15.61 -7.46
C TYR A 66 9.48 -16.73 -7.87
N VAL A 67 8.20 -16.38 -8.07
CA VAL A 67 7.19 -17.32 -8.59
C VAL A 67 7.48 -17.77 -10.02
N ASP A 68 8.25 -16.99 -10.78
CA ASP A 68 8.69 -17.32 -12.14
C ASP A 68 10.19 -17.67 -12.17
N TYR A 69 10.53 -18.69 -12.96
CA TYR A 69 11.93 -19.12 -13.16
C TYR A 69 12.68 -18.31 -14.24
N VAL A 70 11.95 -17.63 -15.12
CA VAL A 70 12.52 -16.80 -16.19
C VAL A 70 12.48 -15.35 -15.75
N LEU A 71 13.63 -14.84 -15.33
CA LEU A 71 13.76 -13.46 -14.88
C LEU A 71 13.76 -12.49 -16.08
N PRO A 72 13.06 -11.35 -16.00
CA PRO A 72 13.00 -10.38 -17.08
C PRO A 72 14.29 -9.56 -17.14
N GLY A 73 14.55 -8.94 -18.29
CA GLY A 73 15.52 -7.85 -18.40
C GLY A 73 14.80 -6.50 -18.44
N ALA A 74 15.36 -5.55 -19.20
CA ALA A 74 14.79 -4.22 -19.38
C ALA A 74 13.42 -4.20 -20.09
N ASP A 75 13.13 -5.21 -20.91
CA ASP A 75 11.81 -5.36 -21.55
C ASP A 75 10.86 -6.15 -20.63
N PRO A 76 9.72 -5.56 -20.21
CA PRO A 76 8.85 -6.21 -19.24
C PRO A 76 8.26 -7.52 -19.73
N GLN A 77 8.07 -8.44 -18.78
CA GLN A 77 7.39 -9.72 -18.97
C GLN A 77 6.14 -9.80 -18.06
N PRO A 78 5.21 -10.74 -18.31
CA PRO A 78 4.21 -11.11 -17.32
C PRO A 78 4.88 -11.64 -16.05
N PHE A 79 4.29 -11.35 -14.89
CA PHE A 79 4.73 -11.86 -13.60
C PHE A 79 3.69 -12.83 -13.01
N GLY A 80 4.12 -14.03 -12.64
CA GLY A 80 3.37 -15.09 -12.00
C GLY A 80 2.11 -15.51 -12.75
N ALA A 81 2.15 -15.55 -14.09
CA ALA A 81 0.97 -15.79 -14.93
C ALA A 81 0.30 -17.15 -14.66
N GLU A 82 1.07 -18.15 -14.24
CA GLU A 82 0.58 -19.49 -13.87
C GLU A 82 0.30 -19.63 -12.38
N PHE A 83 0.76 -18.67 -11.57
CA PHE A 83 0.63 -18.69 -10.10
C PHE A 83 -0.59 -17.87 -9.65
N PHE A 84 -0.75 -16.66 -10.20
CA PHE A 84 -1.83 -15.76 -9.86
C PHE A 84 -3.06 -16.02 -10.73
N SER A 85 -4.24 -15.87 -10.13
CA SER A 85 -5.51 -15.90 -10.86
C SER A 85 -6.48 -14.84 -10.33
N GLY A 86 -7.33 -14.32 -11.22
CA GLY A 86 -8.40 -13.38 -10.87
C GLY A 86 -8.10 -11.93 -11.25
N SER A 87 -8.41 -11.01 -10.34
CA SER A 87 -8.18 -9.57 -10.49
C SER A 87 -7.51 -9.04 -9.25
N PHE A 88 -6.76 -7.96 -9.42
CA PHE A 88 -5.83 -7.46 -8.42
C PHE A 88 -6.01 -5.97 -8.25
N HIS A 89 -5.62 -5.50 -7.08
CA HIS A 89 -5.78 -4.12 -6.69
C HIS A 89 -4.45 -3.40 -6.44
N SER A 90 -3.44 -4.14 -6.02
CA SER A 90 -2.06 -3.70 -5.88
C SER A 90 -1.11 -4.77 -6.41
N ALA A 91 0.14 -4.40 -6.67
CA ALA A 91 1.20 -5.36 -6.87
C ALA A 91 1.45 -6.17 -5.57
N PRO A 92 2.00 -7.40 -5.69
CA PRO A 92 2.45 -8.16 -4.54
C PRO A 92 3.63 -7.48 -3.84
N VAL A 93 3.73 -7.70 -2.53
CA VAL A 93 4.86 -7.30 -1.69
C VAL A 93 5.49 -8.55 -1.07
N PHE A 94 6.80 -8.53 -0.91
CA PHE A 94 7.58 -9.63 -0.34
C PHE A 94 8.10 -9.25 1.05
N SER A 95 8.22 -10.23 1.94
CA SER A 95 9.03 -10.08 3.15
C SER A 95 10.49 -9.77 2.79
N PRO A 96 11.27 -9.11 3.67
CA PRO A 96 12.66 -8.75 3.37
C PRO A 96 13.56 -9.94 3.00
N ASP A 97 13.27 -11.12 3.58
CA ASP A 97 13.96 -12.38 3.28
C ASP A 97 13.41 -13.10 2.03
N MET A 98 12.42 -12.50 1.36
CA MET A 98 11.73 -13.02 0.18
C MET A 98 11.07 -14.39 0.34
N GLN A 99 10.79 -14.81 1.58
CA GLN A 99 10.16 -16.11 1.88
C GLN A 99 8.65 -16.04 2.06
N THR A 100 8.07 -14.85 2.19
CA THR A 100 6.61 -14.66 2.25
C THR A 100 6.20 -13.58 1.27
N MET A 101 5.07 -13.78 0.61
CA MET A 101 4.51 -12.86 -0.36
C MET A 101 3.05 -12.57 -0.02
N TRP A 102 2.66 -11.30 -0.07
CA TRP A 102 1.28 -10.85 0.12
C TRP A 102 0.79 -10.07 -1.08
N TRP A 103 -0.48 -10.23 -1.45
CA TRP A 103 -1.11 -9.43 -2.50
C TRP A 103 -2.59 -9.23 -2.25
N ALA A 104 -3.12 -8.10 -2.72
CA ALA A 104 -4.54 -7.83 -2.69
C ALA A 104 -5.24 -8.47 -3.91
N GLY A 105 -6.36 -9.15 -3.65
CA GLY A 105 -7.28 -9.59 -4.70
C GLY A 105 -8.05 -8.42 -5.32
N SER A 106 -9.26 -8.71 -5.81
CA SER A 106 -10.10 -7.68 -6.42
C SER A 106 -10.46 -6.56 -5.44
N TYR A 107 -10.68 -5.34 -5.93
CA TYR A 107 -11.13 -4.23 -5.08
C TYR A 107 -12.36 -4.58 -4.24
N GLY A 108 -13.33 -5.24 -4.87
CA GLY A 108 -14.60 -5.60 -4.25
C GLY A 108 -14.50 -6.69 -3.19
N SER A 109 -13.55 -7.62 -3.32
CA SER A 109 -13.34 -8.65 -2.30
C SER A 109 -12.60 -8.13 -1.08
N ALA A 110 -11.77 -7.09 -1.24
CA ALA A 110 -10.96 -6.50 -0.16
C ALA A 110 -10.28 -7.60 0.68
N THR A 111 -9.53 -8.46 -0.01
CA THR A 111 -8.89 -9.62 0.60
C THR A 111 -7.41 -9.57 0.29
N ILE A 112 -6.58 -9.80 1.30
CA ILE A 112 -5.15 -10.07 1.11
C ILE A 112 -4.95 -11.59 1.14
N TYR A 113 -4.18 -12.07 0.17
CA TYR A 113 -3.68 -13.43 0.12
C TYR A 113 -2.23 -13.46 0.58
N THR A 114 -1.79 -14.60 1.10
CA THR A 114 -0.40 -14.89 1.44
C THR A 114 0.01 -16.22 0.83
N SER A 115 1.29 -16.33 0.50
CA SER A 115 1.96 -17.58 0.14
C SER A 115 3.34 -17.58 0.78
N HIS A 116 3.87 -18.77 1.06
CA HIS A 116 5.16 -18.99 1.71
C HIS A 116 6.05 -19.83 0.81
N PHE A 117 7.33 -19.44 0.70
CA PHE A 117 8.32 -20.18 -0.04
C PHE A 117 8.95 -21.25 0.86
N GLU A 118 8.60 -22.51 0.61
CA GLU A 118 9.05 -23.68 1.37
C GLU A 118 9.42 -24.80 0.39
N ASP A 119 10.50 -25.53 0.68
CA ASP A 119 10.97 -26.66 -0.15
C ASP A 119 11.10 -26.33 -1.65
N GLU A 120 11.69 -25.17 -1.97
CA GLU A 120 11.88 -24.66 -3.34
C GLU A 120 10.58 -24.36 -4.12
N THR A 121 9.45 -24.25 -3.42
CA THR A 121 8.15 -23.97 -4.03
C THR A 121 7.35 -22.95 -3.22
N TRP A 122 6.53 -22.15 -3.91
CA TRP A 122 5.53 -21.31 -3.25
C TRP A 122 4.30 -22.15 -2.90
N SER A 123 3.84 -22.03 -1.65
CA SER A 123 2.64 -22.71 -1.17
C SER A 123 1.39 -22.22 -1.92
N GLU A 124 0.33 -23.03 -1.93
CA GLU A 124 -0.98 -22.58 -2.40
C GLU A 124 -1.42 -21.29 -1.66
N PRO A 125 -1.96 -20.29 -2.36
CA PRO A 125 -2.43 -19.06 -1.75
C PRO A 125 -3.51 -19.29 -0.69
N VAL A 126 -3.37 -18.65 0.47
CA VAL A 126 -4.41 -18.62 1.51
C VAL A 126 -4.76 -17.17 1.86
N THR A 127 -5.99 -16.94 2.32
CA THR A 127 -6.42 -15.61 2.76
C THR A 127 -5.88 -15.30 4.16
N VAL A 128 -5.50 -14.04 4.39
CA VAL A 128 -5.13 -13.58 5.73
C VAL A 128 -6.34 -13.06 6.50
N GLN A 129 -6.32 -13.22 7.82
CA GLN A 129 -7.25 -12.61 8.77
C GLN A 129 -6.40 -12.04 9.90
N PHE A 130 -6.20 -10.72 9.93
CA PHE A 130 -5.31 -10.08 10.91
C PHE A 130 -5.99 -9.73 12.23
N SER A 131 -7.32 -9.61 12.24
CA SER A 131 -8.10 -9.28 13.44
C SER A 131 -9.48 -9.95 13.38
N ASP A 132 -10.10 -10.16 14.54
CA ASP A 132 -11.50 -10.61 14.65
C ASP A 132 -12.50 -9.50 14.30
N THR A 133 -12.06 -8.25 14.29
CA THR A 133 -12.94 -7.07 14.10
C THR A 133 -12.87 -6.47 12.71
N LEU A 134 -11.75 -6.69 12.00
CA LEU A 134 -11.55 -6.27 10.61
C LEU A 134 -11.73 -7.46 9.68
N HIS A 135 -12.38 -7.22 8.55
CA HIS A 135 -12.78 -8.22 7.56
C HIS A 135 -12.39 -7.83 6.14
N GLN A 136 -12.00 -6.58 5.92
CA GLN A 136 -11.62 -6.06 4.61
C GLN A 136 -10.19 -5.52 4.65
N TYR A 137 -9.33 -6.05 3.79
CA TYR A 137 -7.92 -5.74 3.72
C TYR A 137 -7.49 -5.51 2.27
N ARG A 138 -6.78 -4.42 2.00
CA ARG A 138 -6.30 -4.02 0.67
C ARG A 138 -4.86 -3.51 0.75
N ASP A 139 -4.21 -3.48 -0.40
CA ASP A 139 -2.94 -2.76 -0.61
C ASP A 139 -1.88 -3.03 0.47
N PRO A 140 -1.47 -4.31 0.67
CA PRO A 140 -0.44 -4.64 1.65
C PRO A 140 0.86 -3.91 1.35
N PHE A 141 1.54 -3.50 2.41
CA PHE A 141 2.93 -3.04 2.34
C PHE A 141 3.68 -3.49 3.59
N ILE A 142 4.96 -3.78 3.47
CA ILE A 142 5.83 -4.16 4.58
C ILE A 142 7.05 -3.24 4.60
N SER A 143 7.46 -2.79 5.78
CA SER A 143 8.66 -1.95 5.92
C SER A 143 9.92 -2.70 5.46
N PRO A 144 10.97 -1.99 5.00
CA PRO A 144 12.20 -2.62 4.50
C PRO A 144 12.86 -3.61 5.48
N ASP A 145 12.72 -3.38 6.78
CA ASP A 145 13.25 -4.23 7.85
C ASP A 145 12.26 -5.31 8.35
N GLY A 146 11.07 -5.36 7.77
CA GLY A 146 10.03 -6.33 8.09
C GLY A 146 9.36 -6.14 9.43
N GLN A 147 9.54 -5.00 10.11
CA GLN A 147 9.00 -4.76 11.45
C GLN A 147 7.59 -4.18 11.46
N LEU A 148 7.18 -3.49 10.38
CA LEU A 148 5.86 -2.89 10.25
C LEU A 148 5.14 -3.47 9.04
N PHE A 149 3.86 -3.81 9.23
CA PHE A 149 2.96 -4.20 8.14
C PHE A 149 1.84 -3.18 8.04
N PHE A 150 1.57 -2.74 6.83
CA PHE A 150 0.52 -1.78 6.51
C PHE A 150 -0.50 -2.41 5.58
N PHE A 151 -1.74 -1.95 5.71
CA PHE A 151 -2.81 -2.26 4.78
C PHE A 151 -3.85 -1.14 4.79
N ILE A 152 -4.66 -1.10 3.75
CA ILE A 152 -5.83 -0.22 3.65
C ILE A 152 -7.09 -1.01 4.00
N SER A 153 -7.99 -0.41 4.79
CA SER A 153 -9.28 -1.02 5.11
C SER A 153 -10.41 0.01 5.13
N PRO A 154 -11.57 -0.29 4.50
CA PRO A 154 -12.78 0.50 4.61
C PRO A 154 -13.61 0.19 5.87
N ASP A 155 -13.17 -0.76 6.71
CA ASP A 155 -13.86 -1.10 7.95
C ASP A 155 -13.79 0.07 8.95
N PRO A 156 -14.80 0.23 9.82
CA PRO A 156 -14.88 1.38 10.71
C PRO A 156 -13.72 1.42 11.71
N ILE A 157 -13.14 2.62 11.89
CA ILE A 157 -12.24 2.87 13.01
C ILE A 157 -13.05 2.93 14.31
N PRO A 158 -12.72 2.12 15.34
CA PRO A 158 -13.41 2.17 16.63
C PRO A 158 -13.46 3.58 17.22
N GLY A 159 -14.64 4.00 17.66
CA GLY A 159 -14.86 5.33 18.26
C GLY A 159 -15.05 6.47 17.25
N LEU A 160 -14.88 6.23 15.95
CA LEU A 160 -15.20 7.20 14.90
C LEU A 160 -16.51 6.85 14.19
N SER A 161 -17.25 7.89 13.80
CA SER A 161 -18.45 7.75 12.98
C SER A 161 -18.08 7.77 11.51
N GLY A 162 -18.61 6.81 10.73
CA GLY A 162 -18.34 6.69 9.30
C GLY A 162 -18.15 5.22 8.91
N THR A 163 -18.59 4.87 7.72
CA THR A 163 -18.46 3.50 7.18
C THR A 163 -18.02 3.56 5.73
N GLY A 164 -17.14 2.66 5.30
CA GLY A 164 -16.78 2.51 3.90
C GLY A 164 -15.72 3.49 3.38
N LYS A 165 -15.22 4.40 4.23
CA LYS A 165 -14.04 5.20 3.93
C LYS A 165 -12.79 4.36 4.19
N GLU A 166 -11.90 4.32 3.23
CA GLU A 166 -10.59 3.68 3.38
C GLU A 166 -9.70 4.43 4.37
N ASN A 167 -9.03 3.67 5.22
CA ASN A 167 -8.07 4.14 6.20
C ASN A 167 -6.80 3.28 6.12
N ILE A 168 -5.65 3.87 6.40
CA ILE A 168 -4.38 3.14 6.54
C ILE A 168 -4.29 2.62 7.97
N TRP A 169 -3.97 1.33 8.07
CA TRP A 169 -3.73 0.60 9.30
C TRP A 169 -2.29 0.09 9.31
N MET A 170 -1.74 -0.05 10.51
CA MET A 170 -0.38 -0.51 10.77
C MET A 170 -0.42 -1.61 11.85
N MET A 171 0.44 -2.60 11.69
CA MET A 171 0.74 -3.63 12.67
C MET A 171 2.25 -3.68 12.89
N VAL A 172 2.66 -4.07 14.10
CA VAL A 172 4.05 -4.32 14.46
C VAL A 172 4.28 -5.82 14.45
N LYS A 173 5.44 -6.27 13.97
CA LYS A 173 5.82 -7.68 14.02
C LYS A 173 5.86 -8.19 15.45
N ASP A 174 5.23 -9.33 15.70
CA ASP A 174 5.16 -9.97 17.02
C ASP A 174 5.42 -11.48 16.86
N GLY A 175 6.67 -11.90 17.13
CA GLY A 175 7.13 -13.26 16.85
C GLY A 175 7.02 -13.61 15.36
N ASP A 176 6.29 -14.70 15.08
CA ASP A 176 5.99 -15.17 13.72
C ASP A 176 4.74 -14.51 13.12
N GLY A 177 4.10 -13.60 13.86
CA GLY A 177 2.86 -12.92 13.47
C GLY A 177 2.92 -11.40 13.55
N TRP A 178 1.74 -10.80 13.71
CA TRP A 178 1.54 -9.35 13.74
C TRP A 178 0.69 -8.98 14.96
N SER A 179 0.94 -7.80 15.53
CA SER A 179 0.09 -7.21 16.56
C SER A 179 -1.32 -6.91 16.05
N GLU A 180 -2.26 -6.62 16.94
CA GLU A 180 -3.57 -6.09 16.54
C GLU A 180 -3.43 -4.81 15.70
N PRO A 181 -4.17 -4.67 14.58
CA PRO A 181 -4.12 -3.50 13.73
C PRO A 181 -4.46 -2.20 14.46
N GLN A 182 -3.62 -1.18 14.26
CA GLN A 182 -3.87 0.18 14.73
C GLN A 182 -4.05 1.13 13.55
N PRO A 183 -5.10 1.97 13.52
CA PRO A 183 -5.26 2.95 12.46
C PRO A 183 -4.20 4.05 12.62
N LEU A 184 -3.70 4.56 11.50
CA LEU A 184 -2.83 5.74 11.52
C LEU A 184 -3.56 6.99 12.08
N PRO A 185 -2.81 8.01 12.54
CA PRO A 185 -3.39 9.24 13.08
C PRO A 185 -4.45 9.87 12.18
N GLN A 186 -5.43 10.52 12.80
CA GLN A 186 -6.54 11.16 12.06
C GLN A 186 -6.06 12.27 11.11
N SER A 187 -4.90 12.89 11.34
CA SER A 187 -4.32 13.84 10.40
C SER A 187 -3.99 13.23 9.03
N ILE A 188 -3.74 11.91 8.99
CA ILE A 188 -3.58 11.13 7.75
C ILE A 188 -4.93 10.58 7.30
N ASN A 189 -5.60 9.82 8.17
CA ASN A 189 -6.84 9.12 7.82
C ASN A 189 -8.05 10.05 7.59
N ALA A 190 -7.94 11.36 7.85
CA ALA A 190 -8.94 12.35 7.43
C ALA A 190 -8.86 12.69 5.94
N LEU A 191 -7.70 12.51 5.30
CA LEU A 191 -7.52 12.77 3.88
C LEU A 191 -8.34 11.80 3.01
N SER A 192 -8.62 12.20 1.78
CA SER A 192 -9.22 11.33 0.78
C SER A 192 -8.11 10.52 0.14
N LEU A 193 -7.86 9.34 0.70
CA LEU A 193 -6.75 8.47 0.33
C LEU A 193 -6.96 7.87 -1.06
N HIS A 194 -5.85 7.63 -1.75
CA HIS A 194 -5.78 6.78 -2.91
C HIS A 194 -4.67 5.76 -2.68
N TRP A 195 -4.94 4.52 -3.06
CA TRP A 195 -4.02 3.38 -3.01
C TRP A 195 -2.69 3.73 -3.70
N THR A 196 -1.55 3.12 -3.40
CA THR A 196 -1.08 2.27 -2.29
C THR A 196 -0.22 3.15 -1.36
N ILE A 197 0.47 2.55 -0.37
CA ILE A 197 1.46 3.27 0.47
C ILE A 197 2.86 2.68 0.30
N SER A 198 3.88 3.42 0.73
CA SER A 198 5.23 2.90 0.97
C SER A 198 5.93 3.60 2.13
N VAL A 199 6.94 2.96 2.71
CA VAL A 199 7.81 3.56 3.75
C VAL A 199 9.29 3.32 3.43
N ASP A 200 10.14 4.26 3.82
CA ASP A 200 11.61 4.12 3.77
C ASP A 200 12.16 3.45 5.06
N GLU A 201 13.47 3.28 5.18
CA GLU A 201 14.14 2.72 6.37
C GLU A 201 13.96 3.56 7.63
N ALA A 202 13.63 4.86 7.49
CA ALA A 202 13.28 5.74 8.61
C ALA A 202 11.77 5.68 8.93
N TYR A 203 11.04 4.78 8.29
CA TYR A 203 9.58 4.63 8.34
C TYR A 203 8.82 5.88 7.89
N THR A 204 9.43 6.78 7.14
CA THR A 204 8.72 7.92 6.53
C THR A 204 7.69 7.36 5.56
N LEU A 205 6.42 7.69 5.78
CA LEU A 205 5.30 7.23 4.98
C LEU A 205 5.09 8.11 3.76
N TYR A 206 4.97 7.47 2.60
CA TYR A 206 4.58 8.06 1.33
C TYR A 206 3.27 7.43 0.89
N PHE A 207 2.28 8.25 0.56
CA PHE A 207 0.95 7.78 0.17
C PHE A 207 0.28 8.79 -0.75
N SER A 208 -0.71 8.34 -1.52
CA SER A 208 -1.47 9.24 -2.40
C SER A 208 -2.72 9.73 -1.70
N ALA A 209 -3.03 11.00 -1.81
CA ALA A 209 -4.26 11.57 -1.31
C ALA A 209 -4.66 12.81 -2.10
N GLY A 210 -5.96 13.13 -2.09
CA GLY A 210 -6.48 14.28 -2.81
C GLY A 210 -7.93 14.09 -3.23
N GLU A 211 -8.37 14.95 -4.13
CA GLU A 211 -9.71 14.88 -4.70
C GLU A 211 -9.71 14.11 -6.02
N GLN A 212 -10.87 13.60 -6.43
CA GLN A 212 -10.96 12.84 -7.67
C GLN A 212 -10.49 13.70 -8.86
N GLY A 213 -9.45 13.23 -9.56
CA GLY A 213 -8.82 13.96 -10.67
C GLY A 213 -7.69 14.91 -10.27
N ASN A 214 -7.35 15.00 -8.99
CA ASN A 214 -6.22 15.76 -8.46
C ASN A 214 -5.65 15.05 -7.22
N MET A 215 -4.77 14.08 -7.47
CA MET A 215 -4.14 13.26 -6.44
C MET A 215 -2.67 13.61 -6.36
N ASP A 216 -2.21 13.94 -5.15
CA ASP A 216 -0.81 14.23 -4.85
C ASP A 216 -0.22 13.11 -4.01
N ILE A 217 1.10 12.97 -4.09
CA ILE A 217 1.86 12.19 -3.10
C ILE A 217 2.06 13.06 -1.87
N TYR A 218 1.70 12.53 -0.71
CA TYR A 218 1.94 13.09 0.61
C TYR A 218 3.04 12.31 1.33
N VAL A 219 3.73 13.02 2.22
CA VAL A 219 4.78 12.47 3.08
C VAL A 219 4.45 12.75 4.54
N SER A 220 4.61 11.74 5.40
CA SER A 220 4.52 11.89 6.85
C SER A 220 5.68 11.18 7.54
N ARG A 221 6.41 11.92 8.38
CA ARG A 221 7.55 11.39 9.12
C ARG A 221 7.09 10.61 10.34
N TYR A 222 7.76 9.50 10.61
CA TYR A 222 7.60 8.76 11.85
C TYR A 222 8.49 9.36 12.94
N ILE A 223 7.89 9.93 13.98
CA ILE A 223 8.56 10.66 15.06
C ILE A 223 7.97 10.17 16.39
N ASP A 224 8.84 9.75 17.31
CA ASP A 224 8.47 9.35 18.68
C ASP A 224 7.31 8.34 18.74
N GLY A 225 7.31 7.35 17.85
CA GLY A 225 6.32 6.26 17.82
C GLY A 225 5.01 6.60 17.09
N THR A 226 4.90 7.76 16.45
CA THR A 226 3.71 8.14 15.68
C THR A 226 4.04 8.89 14.40
N TYR A 227 3.08 8.97 13.48
CA TYR A 227 3.20 9.74 12.25
C TYR A 227 2.82 11.20 12.47
N ALA A 228 3.67 12.12 11.99
CA ALA A 228 3.41 13.54 12.01
C ALA A 228 2.27 13.95 11.04
N ASP A 229 1.85 15.20 11.10
CA ASP A 229 0.89 15.72 10.12
C ASP A 229 1.47 15.61 8.70
N PRO A 230 0.71 15.03 7.75
CA PRO A 230 1.21 14.82 6.39
C PRO A 230 1.30 16.14 5.65
N VAL A 231 2.33 16.27 4.81
CA VAL A 231 2.50 17.40 3.89
C VAL A 231 2.59 16.88 2.46
N PRO A 232 2.11 17.62 1.44
CA PRO A 232 2.37 17.26 0.05
C PRO A 232 3.88 17.14 -0.19
N LEU A 233 4.27 16.15 -0.98
CA LEU A 233 5.63 16.02 -1.47
C LEU A 233 6.00 17.23 -2.34
N ASP A 234 7.30 17.40 -2.55
CA ASP A 234 7.91 18.48 -3.32
C ASP A 234 7.14 18.79 -4.63
N PRO A 235 6.85 20.07 -4.93
CA PRO A 235 6.12 20.49 -6.12
C PRO A 235 6.84 20.21 -7.45
N THR A 236 8.09 19.73 -7.42
CA THR A 236 8.76 19.14 -8.59
C THR A 236 8.23 17.74 -8.91
N VAL A 237 7.79 16.98 -7.91
CA VAL A 237 7.20 15.63 -8.11
C VAL A 237 5.70 15.72 -8.33
N ASN A 238 4.99 16.44 -7.46
CA ASN A 238 3.55 16.66 -7.59
C ASN A 238 3.27 17.67 -8.71
N SER A 239 2.20 17.45 -9.48
CA SER A 239 1.87 18.28 -10.63
C SER A 239 0.35 18.47 -10.78
N GLU A 240 -0.09 19.04 -11.90
CA GLU A 240 -1.53 19.11 -12.24
C GLU A 240 -2.09 17.74 -12.72
N ALA A 241 -1.24 16.72 -12.82
CA ALA A 241 -1.64 15.35 -13.11
C ALA A 241 -2.07 14.63 -11.82
N MET A 242 -2.40 13.35 -11.93
CA MET A 242 -2.57 12.51 -10.74
C MET A 242 -1.29 11.72 -10.50
N GLU A 243 -0.59 12.01 -9.40
CA GLU A 243 0.49 11.19 -8.88
C GLU A 243 -0.06 10.18 -7.85
N ILE A 244 0.06 8.90 -8.18
CA ILE A 244 -0.55 7.81 -7.40
C ILE A 244 0.42 6.65 -7.16
N THR A 245 0.11 5.84 -6.15
CA THR A 245 0.79 4.59 -5.79
C THR A 245 2.33 4.73 -5.68
N PRO A 246 2.85 5.54 -4.74
CA PRO A 246 4.29 5.75 -4.56
C PRO A 246 4.99 4.51 -3.98
N ASN A 247 6.22 4.26 -4.45
CA ASN A 247 7.17 3.32 -3.89
C ASN A 247 8.52 4.01 -3.68
N ILE A 248 8.80 4.37 -2.44
CA ILE A 248 10.07 4.97 -2.01
C ILE A 248 11.15 3.88 -1.88
N ALA A 249 12.38 4.19 -2.31
CA ALA A 249 13.53 3.36 -2.02
C ALA A 249 13.78 3.22 -0.51
N PRO A 250 14.30 2.09 -0.01
CA PRO A 250 14.63 1.95 1.42
C PRO A 250 15.53 3.06 1.95
N ASP A 251 16.54 3.47 1.18
CA ASP A 251 17.47 4.55 1.54
C ASP A 251 16.94 5.97 1.26
N GLY A 252 15.71 6.08 0.75
CA GLY A 252 15.09 7.34 0.35
C GLY A 252 15.70 8.00 -0.89
N SER A 253 16.60 7.33 -1.62
CA SER A 253 17.37 7.95 -2.72
C SER A 253 16.57 8.17 -4.00
N TYR A 254 15.49 7.43 -4.21
CA TYR A 254 14.57 7.59 -5.33
C TYR A 254 13.14 7.23 -4.95
N LEU A 255 12.20 7.71 -5.76
CA LEU A 255 10.77 7.44 -5.66
C LEU A 255 10.26 7.01 -7.03
N ILE A 256 9.66 5.81 -7.10
CA ILE A 256 8.93 5.34 -8.28
C ILE A 256 7.44 5.50 -7.99
N TYR A 257 6.67 5.94 -8.98
CA TYR A 257 5.24 6.13 -8.82
C TYR A 257 4.51 6.06 -10.16
N SER A 258 3.19 5.94 -10.11
CA SER A 258 2.34 6.01 -11.28
C SER A 258 1.84 7.44 -11.47
N ARG A 259 1.89 7.94 -12.70
CA ARG A 259 1.29 9.23 -13.06
C ARG A 259 0.24 9.04 -14.12
N TYR A 260 -0.94 9.60 -13.90
CA TYR A 260 -2.01 9.68 -14.88
C TYR A 260 -2.18 11.12 -15.35
N THR A 261 -1.84 11.40 -16.60
CA THR A 261 -2.03 12.74 -17.19
C THR A 261 -3.30 12.79 -18.03
N SER A 262 -3.87 13.98 -18.22
CA SER A 262 -5.03 14.16 -19.11
C SER A 262 -4.75 13.84 -20.59
N GLN A 263 -3.48 13.69 -20.96
CA GLN A 263 -3.05 13.41 -22.33
C GLN A 263 -2.86 11.91 -22.56
N ASP A 264 -2.65 11.15 -21.48
CA ASP A 264 -2.39 9.72 -21.55
C ASP A 264 -3.69 8.93 -21.37
N GLU A 265 -3.81 7.83 -22.11
CA GLU A 265 -4.92 6.89 -21.94
C GLU A 265 -4.73 6.05 -20.67
N ASN A 266 -3.48 5.88 -20.21
CA ASN A 266 -3.06 4.99 -19.13
C ASN A 266 -2.22 5.73 -18.08
N ALA A 267 -2.20 5.18 -16.86
CA ALA A 267 -1.20 5.57 -15.88
C ALA A 267 0.16 4.97 -16.29
N LEU A 268 1.21 5.78 -16.22
CA LEU A 268 2.57 5.42 -16.63
C LEU A 268 3.52 5.51 -15.44
N MET A 269 4.61 4.75 -15.48
CA MET A 269 5.62 4.73 -14.43
C MET A 269 6.57 5.91 -14.57
N TYR A 270 6.82 6.64 -13.48
CA TYR A 270 7.79 7.72 -13.37
C TYR A 270 8.75 7.45 -12.22
N ILE A 271 9.96 8.01 -12.32
CA ILE A 271 10.97 8.00 -11.26
C ILE A 271 11.49 9.41 -11.02
N SER A 272 11.71 9.76 -9.75
CA SER A 272 12.41 10.97 -9.32
C SER A 272 13.45 10.61 -8.26
N TYR A 273 14.52 11.41 -8.16
CA TYR A 273 15.63 11.18 -7.24
C TYR A 273 15.70 12.24 -6.17
N ALA A 274 16.02 11.84 -4.95
CA ALA A 274 16.27 12.77 -3.87
C ALA A 274 17.56 13.57 -4.13
N THR A 275 17.55 14.83 -3.71
CA THR A 275 18.67 15.77 -3.79
C THR A 275 18.83 16.48 -2.45
N ASP A 276 19.91 17.23 -2.26
CA ASP A 276 20.14 18.01 -1.04
C ASP A 276 19.03 19.04 -0.75
N THR A 277 18.26 19.44 -1.77
CA THR A 277 17.27 20.52 -1.68
C THR A 277 15.84 20.10 -1.98
N GLY A 278 15.57 18.81 -2.24
CA GLY A 278 14.27 18.34 -2.71
C GLY A 278 14.41 17.16 -3.65
N TRP A 279 13.71 17.21 -4.79
CA TRP A 279 13.65 16.12 -5.76
C TRP A 279 14.02 16.57 -7.17
N THR A 280 14.48 15.65 -8.01
CA THR A 280 14.71 15.93 -9.43
C THR A 280 13.40 15.99 -10.20
N GLU A 281 13.41 16.66 -11.35
CA GLU A 281 12.32 16.53 -12.32
C GLU A 281 12.10 15.03 -12.65
N PRO A 282 10.85 14.55 -12.61
CA PRO A 282 10.57 13.14 -12.79
C PRO A 282 10.71 12.71 -14.24
N VAL A 283 11.29 11.53 -14.44
CA VAL A 283 11.52 10.94 -15.75
C VAL A 283 10.58 9.75 -15.94
N GLN A 284 9.91 9.69 -17.08
CA GLN A 284 9.07 8.54 -17.43
C GLN A 284 9.95 7.31 -17.69
N VAL A 285 9.58 6.17 -17.09
CA VAL A 285 10.21 4.88 -17.36
C VAL A 285 9.63 4.33 -18.67
N ASN A 286 10.49 4.21 -19.69
CA ASN A 286 10.10 3.72 -21.01
C ASN A 286 9.75 2.22 -21.00
N ASN A 287 9.06 1.77 -22.05
CA ASN A 287 8.64 0.37 -22.27
C ASN A 287 7.66 -0.20 -21.22
N VAL A 288 7.06 0.65 -20.37
CA VAL A 288 5.99 0.29 -19.45
C VAL A 288 4.69 1.02 -19.88
N PRO A 289 3.84 0.41 -20.73
CA PRO A 289 2.70 1.11 -21.35
C PRO A 289 1.49 1.30 -20.43
N TYR A 290 1.48 0.62 -19.28
CA TYR A 290 0.50 0.74 -18.21
C TYR A 290 1.18 0.35 -16.90
N CYS A 291 1.06 1.18 -15.87
CA CYS A 291 1.60 0.90 -14.55
C CYS A 291 0.67 1.47 -13.48
N ILE A 292 0.23 0.59 -12.57
CA ILE A 292 -0.35 0.97 -11.28
C ILE A 292 0.40 0.18 -10.20
N SER A 293 0.65 0.80 -9.05
CA SER A 293 1.28 0.15 -7.89
C SER A 293 2.64 -0.47 -8.22
N PRO A 294 3.62 0.29 -8.73
CA PRO A 294 4.98 -0.20 -8.83
C PRO A 294 5.54 -0.54 -7.44
N ILE A 295 6.15 -1.71 -7.28
CA ILE A 295 6.81 -2.17 -6.07
C ILE A 295 8.17 -2.74 -6.45
N VAL A 296 9.24 -2.15 -5.94
CA VAL A 296 10.59 -2.72 -6.04
C VAL A 296 10.73 -3.88 -5.07
N THR A 297 11.33 -4.98 -5.54
CA THR A 297 11.57 -6.18 -4.74
C THR A 297 12.61 -5.91 -3.63
N PRO A 298 12.58 -6.61 -2.49
CA PRO A 298 13.52 -6.35 -1.38
C PRO A 298 15.01 -6.48 -1.73
N ASP A 299 15.34 -7.33 -2.70
CA ASP A 299 16.70 -7.46 -3.24
C ASP A 299 17.11 -6.33 -4.21
N GLY A 300 16.18 -5.42 -4.52
CA GLY A 300 16.35 -4.30 -5.45
C GLY A 300 16.46 -4.69 -6.92
N ALA A 301 16.26 -5.97 -7.27
CA ALA A 301 16.56 -6.48 -8.60
C ALA A 301 15.43 -6.23 -9.62
N PHE A 302 14.18 -6.22 -9.18
CA PHE A 302 13.02 -6.10 -10.07
C PHE A 302 12.01 -5.08 -9.53
N VAL A 303 11.21 -4.54 -10.45
CA VAL A 303 9.98 -3.82 -10.12
C VAL A 303 8.80 -4.64 -10.62
N ILE A 304 7.81 -4.88 -9.75
CA ILE A 304 6.55 -5.55 -10.06
C ILE A 304 5.44 -4.50 -10.02
N TYR A 305 4.50 -4.57 -10.96
CA TYR A 305 3.42 -3.61 -11.09
C TYR A 305 2.19 -4.26 -11.70
N LEU A 306 1.01 -3.64 -11.53
CA LEU A 306 -0.17 -4.02 -12.31
C LEU A 306 0.04 -3.60 -13.76
N SER A 307 0.07 -4.58 -14.66
CA SER A 307 0.10 -4.38 -16.11
C SER A 307 -1.32 -4.33 -16.70
N SER A 308 -2.31 -4.79 -15.94
CA SER A 308 -3.74 -4.58 -16.13
C SER A 308 -4.48 -4.85 -14.80
N PRO A 309 -5.79 -4.61 -14.69
CA PRO A 309 -6.57 -5.02 -13.51
C PRO A 309 -6.56 -6.53 -13.18
N SER A 310 -6.04 -7.37 -14.08
CA SER A 310 -6.04 -8.82 -13.96
C SER A 310 -4.67 -9.46 -14.17
N SER A 311 -3.60 -8.66 -14.22
CA SER A 311 -2.25 -9.20 -14.46
C SER A 311 -1.17 -8.31 -13.88
N PHE A 312 -0.07 -8.94 -13.49
CA PHE A 312 1.15 -8.24 -13.11
C PHE A 312 2.15 -8.26 -14.27
N GLY A 313 2.95 -7.20 -14.34
CA GLY A 313 4.16 -7.13 -15.14
C GLY A 313 5.36 -6.92 -14.23
N TRP A 314 6.53 -7.30 -14.72
CA TRP A 314 7.80 -7.03 -14.04
C TRP A 314 8.93 -6.85 -15.05
N ARG A 315 9.96 -6.11 -14.63
CA ARG A 315 11.21 -5.86 -15.36
C ARG A 315 12.34 -5.65 -14.38
N ASP A 316 13.57 -5.71 -14.86
CA ASP A 316 14.72 -5.32 -14.05
C ASP A 316 14.68 -3.83 -13.66
N THR A 317 15.47 -3.49 -12.65
CA THR A 317 15.61 -2.12 -12.12
C THR A 317 16.77 -1.34 -12.76
N SER A 318 17.33 -1.79 -13.90
CA SER A 318 18.49 -1.11 -14.51
C SER A 318 18.22 0.36 -14.83
N PHE A 319 16.95 0.67 -15.15
CA PHE A 319 16.49 2.04 -15.43
C PHE A 319 16.71 3.02 -14.27
N ILE A 320 16.80 2.55 -13.02
CA ILE A 320 17.02 3.40 -11.84
C ILE A 320 18.39 4.08 -11.91
N GLU A 321 19.40 3.38 -12.42
CA GLU A 321 20.73 3.97 -12.60
C GLU A 321 20.88 4.63 -13.97
N GLU A 322 20.25 4.09 -15.02
CA GLU A 322 20.28 4.68 -16.36
C GLU A 322 19.63 6.07 -16.44
N LEU A 323 18.58 6.31 -15.64
CA LEU A 323 17.83 7.57 -15.60
C LEU A 323 18.31 8.53 -14.51
N ARG A 324 19.33 8.17 -13.72
CA ARG A 324 19.89 9.03 -12.67
C ARG A 324 20.66 10.20 -13.32
N PRO A 325 20.40 11.48 -12.93
CA PRO A 325 21.01 12.66 -13.57
C PRO A 325 22.53 12.83 -13.40
#